data_AF-A0A6M0G0Y7-F1
#
_entry.id   AF-A0A6M0G0Y7-F1
#
_cell.length_a   1.000
_cell.length_b   1.000
_cell.length_c   1.000
_cell.angle_alpha   90.00
_cell.angle_beta   90.00
_cell.angle_gamma   90.00
#
_symmetry.space_group_name_H-M   'P 1'
#
loop_
_entity.id
_entity.type
_entity.pdbx_description
1 polymer ?
#
loop_
_entity_poly.entity_id
_entity_poly.type
_entity_poly.pdbx_seq_one_letter_code
_entity_poly.pdbx_strand_id
1 'polypeptide(L)'
;MSSTSPKFHPSTNIVSPKTSLTSSKSTSDRTIEEEGKAPSDVPSPGQLNQSKRRWLFLGTVILGLSAAAYVPLPHYVTGEAEIISRTDARQLLTMPVAGRAKIHVRDNQQVEPGDVIAEIQSDELDNQLAEAERELKRAQQGVMGANQQLMLAEARLGAAERHEAIARERTQRSSRELKISSSLPQVQRLEREREAFASEIAAIEASIAGIEAEITGLQGELSTIDELVSIYEDLQSKGANW
;
A
#
# COMPACT_ATOMS: atom_id res chain seq x y z
N MET A 1 5.67 55.34 -0.29
CA MET A 1 4.73 54.44 0.42
C MET A 1 5.31 53.05 0.31
N SER A 2 5.99 52.61 1.36
CA SER A 2 6.82 51.40 1.37
C SER A 2 5.97 50.22 1.85
N SER A 3 5.70 49.27 0.96
CA SER A 3 4.99 48.03 1.30
C SER A 3 5.99 46.92 1.57
N THR A 4 6.10 46.53 2.83
CA THR A 4 6.94 45.44 3.32
C THR A 4 6.11 44.15 3.34
N SER A 5 6.39 43.23 2.41
CA SER A 5 5.78 41.89 2.41
C SER A 5 6.46 40.96 3.43
N PRO A 6 5.71 40.13 4.17
CA PRO A 6 6.30 39.18 5.10
C PRO A 6 6.77 37.91 4.37
N LYS A 7 8.00 37.48 4.68
CA LYS A 7 8.54 36.16 4.32
C LYS A 7 7.92 35.10 5.24
N PHE A 8 7.18 34.16 4.66
CA PHE A 8 6.82 32.91 5.32
C PHE A 8 7.85 31.83 4.98
N HIS A 9 8.45 31.25 6.01
CA HIS A 9 9.25 30.02 5.92
C HIS A 9 8.47 28.90 6.62
N PRO A 10 8.15 27.78 5.95
CA PRO A 10 7.83 26.55 6.65
C PRO A 10 9.12 25.79 6.93
N SER A 11 9.52 25.76 8.21
CA SER A 11 10.48 24.80 8.73
C SER A 11 9.72 23.66 9.37
N THR A 12 9.72 22.48 8.75
CA THR A 12 9.39 21.24 9.46
C THR A 12 10.36 20.16 9.04
N ASN A 13 11.40 20.02 9.85
CA ASN A 13 12.34 18.91 9.84
C ASN A 13 11.63 17.73 10.55
N ILE A 14 11.26 16.68 9.82
CA ILE A 14 10.85 15.41 10.42
C ILE A 14 11.87 14.36 10.02
N VAL A 15 12.68 14.01 11.01
CA VAL A 15 13.64 12.90 10.99
C VAL A 15 12.87 11.61 11.18
N SER A 16 12.88 10.73 10.20
CA SER A 16 12.43 9.34 10.36
C SER A 16 13.62 8.43 10.69
N PRO A 17 13.55 7.60 11.75
CA PRO A 17 14.63 6.68 12.10
C PRO A 17 14.65 5.46 11.18
N LYS A 18 15.85 5.12 10.68
CA LYS A 18 16.21 3.79 10.18
C LYS A 18 16.08 2.79 11.33
N THR A 19 15.28 1.73 11.17
CA THR A 19 15.57 0.45 11.82
C THR A 19 15.17 -0.73 10.94
N SER A 20 16.19 -1.51 10.60
CA SER A 20 16.22 -2.76 9.86
C SER A 20 15.92 -3.96 10.75
N LEU A 21 15.14 -4.94 10.27
CA LEU A 21 15.08 -6.33 10.78
C LEU A 21 14.77 -7.24 9.56
N THR A 22 15.76 -7.73 8.81
CA THR A 22 16.49 -9.01 9.00
C THR A 22 15.60 -10.19 9.39
N SER A 23 15.07 -10.90 8.40
CA SER A 23 14.38 -12.19 8.55
C SER A 23 15.41 -13.34 8.61
N SER A 24 15.40 -14.10 9.70
CA SER A 24 16.26 -15.25 9.92
C SER A 24 15.65 -16.54 9.36
N LYS A 25 16.31 -17.07 8.32
CA LYS A 25 16.67 -18.48 8.09
C LYS A 25 16.09 -19.52 9.08
N SER A 26 15.14 -20.33 8.61
CA SER A 26 14.79 -21.62 9.21
C SER A 26 15.55 -22.73 8.49
N THR A 27 16.49 -23.36 9.20
CA THR A 27 17.23 -24.55 8.76
C THR A 27 16.63 -25.74 9.50
N SER A 28 15.98 -26.60 8.74
CA SER A 28 15.48 -27.91 9.19
C SER A 28 16.64 -28.90 9.12
N ASP A 29 16.93 -29.54 10.26
CA ASP A 29 17.90 -30.62 10.41
C ASP A 29 17.27 -31.65 11.34
N ARG A 30 17.04 -32.89 10.86
CA ARG A 30 17.51 -34.09 11.58
C ARG A 30 17.39 -35.37 10.76
N THR A 31 18.58 -35.89 10.51
CA THR A 31 19.01 -37.19 9.98
C THR A 31 18.55 -38.40 10.80
N ILE A 32 18.31 -39.50 10.07
CA ILE A 32 18.09 -40.89 10.53
C ILE A 32 19.41 -41.65 10.38
N GLU A 33 19.85 -42.39 11.40
CA GLU A 33 20.80 -43.53 11.35
C GLU A 33 20.64 -44.32 12.68
N GLU A 34 20.24 -45.60 12.66
CA GLU A 34 21.08 -46.84 12.70
C GLU A 34 21.44 -47.21 14.16
N GLU A 35 21.51 -48.43 14.71
CA GLU A 35 21.93 -49.79 14.28
C GLU A 35 21.59 -50.71 15.50
N GLY A 36 20.96 -51.89 15.41
CA GLY A 36 21.58 -53.19 15.11
C GLY A 36 22.32 -53.86 16.29
N LYS A 37 21.77 -54.94 16.88
CA LYS A 37 22.55 -56.15 17.25
C LYS A 37 21.69 -57.36 17.64
N ALA A 38 22.04 -58.50 17.04
CA ALA A 38 21.44 -59.84 17.20
C ALA A 38 22.33 -60.74 18.12
N PRO A 39 22.25 -62.09 18.00
CA PRO A 39 21.66 -63.04 18.94
C PRO A 39 22.72 -63.81 19.76
N SER A 40 22.35 -64.57 20.80
CA SER A 40 23.22 -65.63 21.37
C SER A 40 22.45 -66.68 22.20
N ASP A 41 22.35 -67.85 21.59
CA ASP A 41 22.48 -69.24 22.06
C ASP A 41 22.38 -69.72 23.52
N VAL A 42 21.82 -70.93 23.58
CA VAL A 42 21.56 -71.88 24.67
C VAL A 42 22.86 -72.55 25.16
N PRO A 43 22.95 -73.00 26.45
CA PRO A 43 23.18 -74.44 26.66
C PRO A 43 22.54 -75.08 27.92
N SER A 44 22.08 -76.33 27.72
CA SER A 44 22.31 -77.54 28.54
C SER A 44 21.66 -77.73 29.94
N PRO A 45 20.80 -78.75 30.13
CA PRO A 45 20.44 -79.27 31.44
C PRO A 45 21.29 -80.50 31.81
N GLY A 46 22.10 -80.34 32.86
CA GLY A 46 22.78 -81.42 33.58
C GLY A 46 21.99 -81.88 34.81
N GLN A 47 22.01 -83.19 35.04
CA GLN A 47 21.25 -83.96 36.02
C GLN A 47 21.46 -83.50 37.47
N LEU A 48 20.46 -83.68 38.35
CA LEU A 48 20.56 -84.64 39.46
C LEU A 48 19.28 -84.71 40.32
N ASN A 49 18.91 -85.96 40.49
CA ASN A 49 17.92 -86.60 41.33
C ASN A 49 17.95 -86.15 42.82
N GLN A 50 16.81 -86.35 43.49
CA GLN A 50 16.53 -86.19 44.94
C GLN A 50 16.06 -84.82 45.46
N SER A 51 14.75 -84.51 45.33
CA SER A 51 13.95 -83.95 46.45
C SER A 51 12.48 -83.67 46.08
N LYS A 52 11.75 -84.67 45.55
CA LYS A 52 10.33 -84.56 45.13
C LYS A 52 9.36 -84.00 46.21
N ARG A 53 9.75 -83.93 47.49
CA ARG A 53 8.95 -83.29 48.56
C ARG A 53 9.24 -81.81 48.80
N ARG A 54 10.43 -81.29 48.45
CA ARG A 54 10.75 -79.85 48.61
C ARG A 54 10.35 -79.02 47.39
N TRP A 55 10.29 -79.63 46.21
CA TRP A 55 9.86 -78.97 44.98
C TRP A 55 8.37 -78.63 44.93
N LEU A 56 7.50 -79.39 45.63
CA LEU A 56 6.07 -79.05 45.73
C LEU A 56 5.81 -77.81 46.59
N PHE A 57 6.61 -77.60 47.65
CA PHE A 57 6.55 -76.37 48.45
C PHE A 57 7.16 -75.17 47.72
N LEU A 58 8.25 -75.38 46.97
CA LEU A 58 8.84 -74.31 46.17
C LEU A 58 7.93 -73.90 44.99
N GLY A 59 7.29 -74.88 44.35
CA GLY A 59 6.33 -74.63 43.28
C GLY A 59 5.10 -73.84 43.73
N THR A 60 4.58 -74.12 44.93
CA THR A 60 3.43 -73.37 45.48
C THR A 60 3.77 -71.94 45.90
N VAL A 61 4.98 -71.70 46.45
CA VAL A 61 5.44 -70.34 46.77
C VAL A 61 5.69 -69.53 45.50
N ILE A 62 6.30 -70.12 44.46
CA ILE A 62 6.52 -69.45 43.18
C ILE A 62 5.19 -69.16 42.47
N LEU A 63 4.24 -70.10 42.49
CA LEU A 63 2.92 -69.90 41.88
C LEU A 63 2.13 -68.80 42.62
N GLY A 64 2.18 -68.75 43.95
CA GLY A 64 1.57 -67.69 44.76
C GLY A 64 2.18 -66.32 44.50
N LEU A 65 3.51 -66.22 44.38
CA LEU A 65 4.17 -64.95 44.04
C LEU A 65 3.85 -64.50 42.62
N SER A 66 3.76 -65.42 41.66
CA SER A 66 3.38 -65.10 40.28
C SER A 66 1.96 -64.56 40.15
N ALA A 67 1.01 -65.11 40.94
CA ALA A 67 -0.37 -64.64 40.94
C ALA A 67 -0.49 -63.23 41.56
N ALA A 68 0.31 -62.93 42.60
CA ALA A 68 0.35 -61.59 43.19
C ALA A 68 0.98 -60.53 42.26
N ALA A 69 1.94 -60.93 41.42
CA ALA A 69 2.56 -60.04 40.43
C ALA A 69 1.65 -59.71 39.23
N TYR A 70 0.60 -60.51 38.99
CA TYR A 70 -0.33 -60.30 37.87
C TYR A 70 -1.56 -59.47 38.24
N VAL A 71 -1.66 -58.98 39.48
CA VAL A 71 -2.68 -57.99 39.84
C VAL A 71 -2.25 -56.65 39.26
N PRO A 72 -2.93 -56.12 38.22
CA PRO A 72 -2.58 -54.83 37.67
C PRO A 72 -2.84 -53.76 38.73
N LEU A 73 -1.80 -53.37 39.44
CA LEU A 73 -1.84 -52.22 40.32
C LEU A 73 -1.94 -51.01 39.39
N PRO A 74 -3.07 -50.28 39.39
CA PRO A 74 -3.18 -49.12 38.54
C PRO A 74 -2.14 -48.10 39.01
N HIS A 75 -1.12 -47.89 38.19
CA HIS A 75 -0.09 -46.89 38.42
C HIS A 75 -0.69 -45.52 38.15
N TYR A 76 -1.40 -44.98 39.13
CA TYR A 76 -1.80 -43.58 39.11
C TYR A 76 -0.60 -42.75 39.54
N VAL A 77 -0.03 -42.02 38.58
CA VAL A 77 0.95 -40.98 38.90
C VAL A 77 0.14 -39.74 39.31
N THR A 78 -0.12 -39.61 40.60
CA THR A 78 -0.64 -38.36 41.16
C THR A 78 0.51 -37.36 41.24
N GLY A 79 0.61 -36.49 40.24
CA GLY A 79 1.53 -35.37 40.22
C GLY A 79 0.74 -34.08 40.05
N GLU A 80 1.16 -33.02 40.74
CA GLU A 80 0.65 -31.69 40.48
C GLU A 80 1.10 -31.27 39.06
N ALA A 81 0.14 -31.11 38.16
CA ALA A 81 0.39 -30.60 36.82
C ALA A 81 -0.05 -29.14 36.78
N GLU A 82 0.90 -28.24 36.62
CA GLU A 82 0.62 -26.82 36.38
C GLU A 82 0.46 -26.60 34.87
N ILE A 83 -0.75 -26.24 34.45
CA ILE A 83 -1.03 -25.90 33.05
C ILE A 83 -0.63 -24.45 32.84
N ILE A 84 0.59 -24.23 32.37
CA ILE A 84 1.08 -22.89 32.03
C ILE A 84 0.70 -22.60 30.58
N SER A 85 -0.12 -21.56 30.38
CA SER A 85 -0.40 -21.05 29.03
C SER A 85 0.91 -20.60 28.39
N ARG A 86 1.18 -20.96 27.13
CA ARG A 86 2.39 -20.48 26.45
C ARG A 86 2.39 -18.95 26.39
N THR A 87 3.56 -18.34 26.57
CA THR A 87 3.74 -16.88 26.63
C THR A 87 3.37 -16.17 25.32
N ASP A 88 3.32 -16.90 24.21
CA ASP A 88 2.88 -16.45 22.88
C ASP A 88 1.37 -16.65 22.62
N ALA A 89 0.65 -17.33 23.50
CA ALA A 89 -0.76 -17.67 23.31
C ALA A 89 -1.73 -16.58 23.80
N ARG A 90 -1.22 -15.50 24.42
CA ARG A 90 -2.04 -14.39 24.92
C ARG A 90 -1.63 -13.10 24.23
N GLN A 91 -2.53 -12.53 23.43
CA GLN A 91 -2.33 -11.25 22.79
C GLN A 91 -3.32 -10.23 23.37
N LEU A 92 -2.79 -9.11 23.86
CA LEU A 92 -3.62 -8.00 24.32
C LEU A 92 -3.97 -7.12 23.11
N LEU A 93 -5.25 -7.05 22.77
CA LEU A 93 -5.73 -6.09 21.78
C LEU A 93 -6.01 -4.75 22.46
N THR A 94 -5.43 -3.68 21.92
CA THR A 94 -5.68 -2.31 22.35
C THR A 94 -6.35 -1.55 21.21
N MET A 95 -7.33 -0.70 21.54
CA MET A 95 -7.99 0.13 20.54
C MET A 95 -7.04 1.20 20.01
N PRO A 96 -6.88 1.35 18.68
CA PRO A 96 -6.00 2.38 18.11
C PRO A 96 -6.61 3.79 18.16
N VAL A 97 -7.94 3.88 18.16
CA VAL A 97 -8.69 5.14 18.12
C VAL A 97 -9.77 5.11 19.20
N ALA A 98 -10.05 6.27 19.80
CA ALA A 98 -11.16 6.41 20.74
C ALA A 98 -12.51 6.20 20.03
N GLY A 99 -13.39 5.42 20.63
CA GLY A 99 -14.71 5.13 20.05
C GLY A 99 -15.52 4.15 20.88
N ARG A 100 -16.69 3.79 20.36
CA ARG A 100 -17.56 2.74 20.90
C ARG A 100 -17.19 1.42 20.24
N ALA A 101 -16.66 0.48 21.01
CA ALA A 101 -16.39 -0.87 20.54
C ALA A 101 -17.63 -1.75 20.72
N LYS A 102 -18.05 -2.40 19.63
CA LYS A 102 -19.06 -3.45 19.63
C LYS A 102 -18.35 -4.79 19.47
N ILE A 103 -18.31 -5.57 20.55
CA ILE A 103 -17.63 -6.87 20.56
C ILE A 103 -18.58 -7.94 20.02
N HIS A 104 -18.14 -8.71 19.04
CA HIS A 104 -18.94 -9.75 18.37
C HIS A 104 -18.69 -11.16 18.92
N VAL A 105 -17.62 -11.33 19.71
CA VAL A 105 -17.21 -12.62 20.28
C VAL A 105 -17.59 -12.74 21.76
N ARG A 106 -17.72 -13.99 22.21
CA ARG A 106 -17.97 -14.34 23.62
C ARG A 106 -16.74 -14.98 24.24
N ASP A 107 -16.70 -15.03 25.57
CA ASP A 107 -15.63 -15.71 26.30
C ASP A 107 -15.52 -17.18 25.89
N ASN A 108 -14.28 -17.65 25.68
CA ASN A 108 -13.93 -19.00 25.21
C ASN A 108 -14.50 -19.38 23.83
N GLN A 109 -15.00 -18.43 23.06
CA GLN A 109 -15.35 -18.67 21.66
C GLN A 109 -14.06 -18.85 20.84
N GLN A 110 -13.99 -19.96 20.11
CA GLN A 110 -12.90 -20.19 19.16
C GLN A 110 -13.11 -19.28 17.94
N VAL A 111 -12.05 -18.59 17.53
CA VAL A 111 -12.03 -17.68 16.37
C VAL A 111 -10.95 -18.12 15.39
N GLU A 112 -11.20 -17.91 14.11
CA GLU A 112 -10.24 -18.17 13.03
C GLU A 112 -9.52 -16.87 12.62
N PRO A 113 -8.31 -16.95 12.05
CA PRO A 113 -7.62 -15.77 11.53
C PRO A 113 -8.46 -15.05 10.47
N GLY A 114 -8.73 -13.76 10.69
CA GLY A 114 -9.58 -12.93 9.82
C GLY A 114 -11.00 -12.73 10.34
N ASP A 115 -11.42 -13.44 11.40
CA ASP A 115 -12.73 -13.20 12.01
C ASP A 115 -12.81 -11.82 12.65
N VAL A 116 -13.92 -11.12 12.39
CA VAL A 116 -14.21 -9.82 13.00
C VAL A 116 -14.60 -10.02 14.46
N ILE A 117 -13.69 -9.68 15.36
CA ILE A 117 -13.90 -9.81 16.81
C ILE A 117 -14.58 -8.60 17.43
N ALA A 118 -14.37 -7.41 16.86
CA ALA A 118 -14.95 -6.16 17.33
C ALA A 118 -15.03 -5.14 16.20
N GLU A 119 -16.11 -4.36 16.18
CA GLU A 119 -16.27 -3.17 15.35
C GLU A 119 -16.07 -1.92 16.20
N ILE A 120 -15.37 -0.91 15.68
CA ILE A 120 -15.17 0.37 16.37
C ILE A 120 -15.97 1.44 15.63
N GLN A 121 -16.92 2.06 16.33
CA GLN A 121 -17.67 3.21 15.83
C GLN A 121 -17.09 4.48 16.45
N SER A 122 -16.65 5.42 15.61
CA SER A 122 -16.10 6.69 16.05
C SER A 122 -16.66 7.82 15.21
N ASP A 123 -17.42 8.70 15.87
CA ASP A 123 -18.00 9.88 15.23
C ASP A 123 -16.90 10.78 14.62
N GLU A 124 -15.68 10.74 15.18
CA GLU A 124 -14.51 11.44 14.65
C GLU A 124 -14.08 10.89 13.29
N LEU A 125 -14.01 9.55 13.14
CA LEU A 125 -13.67 8.92 11.86
C LEU A 125 -14.75 9.19 10.81
N ASP A 126 -16.03 9.16 11.20
CA ASP A 126 -17.14 9.48 10.29
C ASP A 126 -17.07 10.94 9.82
N ASN A 127 -16.75 11.88 10.73
CA ASN A 127 -16.57 13.29 10.38
C ASN A 127 -15.37 13.52 9.45
N GLN A 128 -14.25 12.83 9.71
CA GLN A 128 -13.06 12.88 8.85
C GLN A 128 -13.35 12.32 7.47
N LEU A 129 -14.04 11.18 7.37
CA LEU A 129 -14.47 10.61 6.10
C LEU A 129 -15.40 11.58 5.35
N ALA A 130 -16.39 12.15 6.02
CA ALA A 130 -17.31 13.10 5.42
C ALA A 130 -16.62 14.39 4.93
N GLU A 131 -15.61 14.90 5.64
CA GLU A 131 -14.82 16.04 5.14
C GLU A 131 -13.98 15.65 3.93
N ALA A 132 -13.33 14.48 3.98
CA ALA A 132 -12.49 14.01 2.89
C ALA A 132 -13.31 13.74 1.60
N GLU A 133 -14.54 13.21 1.73
CA GLU A 133 -15.47 13.08 0.61
C GLU A 133 -15.88 14.45 0.03
N ARG A 134 -16.11 15.45 0.89
CA ARG A 134 -16.39 16.83 0.45
C ARG A 134 -15.20 17.42 -0.31
N GLU A 135 -13.99 17.20 0.19
CA GLU A 135 -12.75 17.65 -0.44
C GLU A 135 -12.54 16.98 -1.81
N LEU A 136 -12.71 15.66 -1.89
CA LEU A 136 -12.64 14.91 -3.15
C LEU A 136 -13.63 15.46 -4.18
N LYS A 137 -14.88 15.69 -3.78
CA LYS A 137 -15.91 16.24 -4.67
C LYS A 137 -15.55 17.64 -5.18
N ARG A 138 -14.98 18.49 -4.32
CA ARG A 138 -14.49 19.83 -4.72
C ARG A 138 -13.33 19.70 -5.71
N ALA A 139 -12.37 18.80 -5.46
CA ALA A 139 -11.24 18.55 -6.35
C ALA A 139 -11.72 18.08 -7.73
N GLN A 140 -12.65 17.12 -7.79
CA GLN A 140 -13.27 16.66 -9.04
C GLN A 140 -13.97 17.78 -9.82
N GLN A 141 -14.71 18.64 -9.13
CA GLN A 141 -15.31 19.83 -9.75
C GLN A 141 -14.26 20.81 -10.28
N GLY A 142 -13.14 20.96 -9.55
CA GLY A 142 -11.97 21.70 -10.00
C GLY A 142 -11.40 21.18 -11.30
N VAL A 143 -11.18 19.85 -11.41
CA VAL A 143 -10.70 19.20 -12.65
C VAL A 143 -11.64 19.49 -13.82
N MET A 144 -12.95 19.36 -13.62
CA MET A 144 -13.93 19.66 -14.68
C MET A 144 -13.85 21.13 -15.13
N GLY A 145 -13.69 22.06 -14.19
CA GLY A 145 -13.52 23.49 -14.49
C GLY A 145 -12.22 23.78 -15.26
N ALA A 146 -11.09 23.24 -14.81
CA ALA A 146 -9.80 23.40 -15.46
C ALA A 146 -9.78 22.80 -16.88
N ASN A 147 -10.39 21.64 -17.09
CA ASN A 147 -10.53 21.04 -18.41
C ASN A 147 -11.37 21.89 -19.38
N GLN A 148 -12.44 22.52 -18.90
CA GLN A 148 -13.23 23.45 -19.72
C GLN A 148 -12.41 24.68 -20.11
N GLN A 149 -11.62 25.22 -19.17
CA GLN A 149 -10.73 26.35 -19.45
C GLN A 149 -9.65 25.96 -20.47
N LEU A 150 -9.06 24.77 -20.33
CA LEU A 150 -8.07 24.24 -21.28
C LEU A 150 -8.65 24.14 -22.69
N MET A 151 -9.84 23.55 -22.84
CA MET A 151 -10.54 23.46 -24.13
C MET A 151 -10.79 24.84 -24.75
N LEU A 152 -11.18 25.84 -23.94
CA LEU A 152 -11.37 27.21 -24.41
C LEU A 152 -10.06 27.87 -24.83
N ALA A 153 -8.97 27.65 -24.09
CA ALA A 153 -7.64 28.17 -24.41
C ALA A 153 -7.11 27.56 -25.71
N GLU A 154 -7.23 26.24 -25.89
CA GLU A 154 -6.87 25.54 -27.14
C GLU A 154 -7.68 26.05 -28.34
N ALA A 155 -8.98 26.29 -28.16
CA ALA A 155 -9.82 26.86 -29.21
C ALA A 155 -9.39 28.28 -29.60
N ARG A 156 -8.97 29.10 -28.63
CA ARG A 156 -8.42 30.44 -28.87
C ARG A 156 -7.07 30.37 -29.57
N LEU A 157 -6.20 29.44 -29.20
CA LEU A 157 -4.93 29.19 -29.86
C LEU A 157 -5.15 28.89 -31.34
N GLY A 158 -6.01 27.91 -31.65
CA GLY A 158 -6.33 27.57 -33.05
C GLY A 158 -7.04 28.69 -33.83
N ALA A 159 -7.71 29.64 -33.16
CA ALA A 159 -8.22 30.85 -33.81
C ALA A 159 -7.09 31.86 -34.11
N ALA A 160 -6.18 32.06 -33.17
CA ALA A 160 -5.03 32.96 -33.31
C ALA A 160 -4.07 32.48 -34.43
N GLU A 161 -3.76 31.18 -34.48
CA GLU A 161 -2.93 30.58 -35.53
C GLU A 161 -3.54 30.78 -36.94
N ARG A 162 -4.87 30.65 -37.07
CA ARG A 162 -5.57 30.91 -38.34
C ARG A 162 -5.48 32.39 -38.73
N HIS A 163 -5.61 33.30 -37.76
CA HIS A 163 -5.43 34.72 -38.01
C HIS A 163 -4.00 35.04 -38.46
N GLU A 164 -3.00 34.43 -37.82
CA GLU A 164 -1.59 34.55 -38.20
C GLU A 164 -1.35 34.05 -39.64
N ALA A 165 -1.88 32.88 -39.99
CA ALA A 165 -1.75 32.30 -41.32
C ALA A 165 -2.33 33.23 -42.40
N ILE A 166 -3.51 33.82 -42.15
CA ILE A 166 -4.13 34.79 -43.06
C ILE A 166 -3.28 36.06 -43.18
N ALA A 167 -2.77 36.59 -42.07
CA ALA A 167 -1.91 37.78 -42.07
C ALA A 167 -0.59 37.55 -42.82
N ARG A 168 0.02 36.37 -42.65
CA ARG A 168 1.21 35.93 -43.39
C ARG A 168 0.93 35.80 -44.89
N GLU A 169 -0.20 35.21 -45.28
CA GLU A 169 -0.60 35.12 -46.69
C GLU A 169 -0.76 36.51 -47.33
N ARG A 170 -1.41 37.45 -46.64
CA ARG A 170 -1.57 38.84 -47.09
C ARG A 170 -0.22 39.52 -47.31
N THR A 171 0.69 39.35 -46.36
CA THR A 171 2.06 39.89 -46.45
C THR A 171 2.81 39.28 -47.65
N GLN A 172 2.70 37.97 -47.87
CA GLN A 172 3.30 37.32 -49.02
C GLN A 172 2.70 37.78 -50.35
N ARG A 173 1.38 37.99 -50.42
CA ARG A 173 0.72 38.54 -51.61
C ARG A 173 1.21 39.96 -51.90
N SER A 174 1.20 40.84 -50.91
CA SER A 174 1.72 42.21 -51.04
C SER A 174 3.19 42.24 -51.48
N SER A 175 4.03 41.34 -50.95
CA SER A 175 5.44 41.21 -51.37
C SER A 175 5.60 40.78 -52.83
N ARG A 176 4.66 40.00 -53.38
CA ARG A 176 4.65 39.60 -54.78
C ARG A 176 4.19 40.75 -55.68
N GLU A 177 3.19 41.52 -55.25
CA GLU A 177 2.72 42.72 -55.95
C GLU A 177 3.80 43.81 -56.01
N LEU A 178 4.56 44.02 -54.93
CA LEU A 178 5.71 44.92 -54.88
C LEU A 178 6.76 44.59 -55.96
N LYS A 179 7.03 43.30 -56.20
CA LYS A 179 7.99 42.87 -57.24
C LYS A 179 7.52 43.16 -58.66
N ILE A 180 6.20 43.29 -58.86
CA ILE A 180 5.58 43.51 -60.17
C ILE A 180 5.30 45.00 -60.40
N SER A 181 5.05 45.79 -59.35
CA SER A 181 4.76 47.21 -59.47
C SER A 181 6.02 48.04 -59.70
N SER A 182 6.04 48.85 -60.76
CA SER A 182 7.18 49.70 -61.14
C SER A 182 7.01 51.18 -60.75
N SER A 183 5.90 51.56 -60.10
CA SER A 183 5.63 52.96 -59.76
C SER A 183 6.03 53.29 -58.31
N LEU A 184 6.91 54.29 -58.16
CA LEU A 184 7.45 54.75 -56.85
C LEU A 184 6.38 55.05 -55.78
N PRO A 185 5.25 55.72 -56.10
CA PRO A 185 4.21 55.99 -55.11
C PRO A 185 3.48 54.73 -54.63
N GLN A 186 3.34 53.71 -55.49
CA GLN A 186 2.72 52.43 -55.10
C GLN A 186 3.66 51.61 -54.21
N VAL A 187 4.96 51.62 -54.49
CA VAL A 187 5.97 50.95 -53.67
C VAL A 187 5.95 51.48 -52.23
N GLN A 188 5.94 52.80 -52.03
CA GLN A 188 5.88 53.39 -50.68
C GLN A 188 4.59 53.04 -49.93
N ARG A 189 3.45 52.98 -50.64
CA ARG A 189 2.19 52.58 -50.03
C ARG A 189 2.23 51.12 -49.57
N LEU A 190 2.71 50.23 -50.44
CA LEU A 190 2.83 48.80 -50.15
C LEU A 190 3.88 48.51 -49.06
N GLU A 191 4.95 49.31 -48.98
CA GLU A 191 5.94 49.21 -47.88
C GLU A 191 5.31 49.53 -46.52
N ARG A 192 4.54 50.62 -46.41
CA ARG A 192 3.81 50.94 -45.16
C ARG A 192 2.80 49.87 -44.80
N GLU A 193 2.12 49.30 -45.80
CA GLU A 193 1.16 48.23 -45.59
C GLU A 193 1.85 46.95 -45.10
N ARG A 194 3.04 46.64 -45.63
CA ARG A 194 3.88 45.54 -45.16
C ARG A 194 4.37 45.74 -43.72
N GLU A 195 4.79 46.96 -43.36
CA GLU A 195 5.17 47.29 -41.98
C GLU A 195 3.99 47.15 -41.02
N ALA A 196 2.79 47.59 -41.44
CA ALA A 196 1.57 47.41 -40.67
C ALA A 196 1.25 45.91 -40.46
N PHE A 197 1.30 45.10 -41.51
CA PHE A 197 1.09 43.64 -41.38
C PHE A 197 2.16 42.96 -40.53
N ALA A 198 3.43 43.39 -40.63
CA ALA A 198 4.49 42.86 -39.79
C ALA A 198 4.23 43.13 -38.29
N SER A 199 3.73 44.34 -37.97
CA SER A 199 3.33 44.67 -36.59
C SER A 199 2.12 43.87 -36.11
N GLU A 200 1.14 43.61 -37.00
CA GLU A 200 -0.03 42.78 -36.70
C GLU A 200 0.38 41.32 -36.42
N ILE A 201 1.26 40.74 -37.24
CA ILE A 201 1.80 39.39 -37.03
C ILE A 201 2.53 39.31 -35.69
N ALA A 202 3.42 40.26 -35.38
CA ALA A 202 4.14 40.27 -34.11
C ALA A 202 3.20 40.36 -32.89
N ALA A 203 2.10 41.11 -33.00
CA ALA A 203 1.10 41.18 -31.94
C ALA A 203 0.33 39.85 -31.77
N ILE A 204 0.01 39.17 -32.88
CA ILE A 204 -0.65 37.85 -32.85
C ILE A 204 0.29 36.79 -32.26
N GLU A 205 1.56 36.75 -32.68
CA GLU A 205 2.57 35.84 -32.13
C GLU A 205 2.74 36.01 -30.62
N ALA A 206 2.74 37.26 -30.12
CA ALA A 206 2.75 37.53 -28.68
C ALA A 206 1.48 37.01 -27.98
N SER A 207 0.32 37.11 -28.62
CA SER A 207 -0.93 36.54 -28.09
C SER A 207 -0.91 35.01 -28.05
N ILE A 208 -0.34 34.36 -29.07
CA ILE A 208 -0.16 32.90 -29.12
C ILE A 208 0.72 32.46 -27.94
N ALA A 209 1.89 33.07 -27.77
CA ALA A 209 2.79 32.76 -26.66
C ALA A 209 2.12 32.95 -25.28
N GLY A 210 1.26 33.97 -25.13
CA GLY A 210 0.47 34.18 -23.92
C GLY A 210 -0.53 33.05 -23.65
N ILE A 211 -1.23 32.58 -24.68
CA ILE A 211 -2.19 31.47 -24.58
C ILE A 211 -1.48 30.14 -24.30
N GLU A 212 -0.32 29.88 -24.92
CA GLU A 212 0.49 28.68 -24.65
C GLU A 212 0.97 28.63 -23.20
N ALA A 213 1.36 29.78 -22.64
CA ALA A 213 1.71 29.88 -21.23
C ALA A 213 0.50 29.60 -20.32
N GLU A 214 -0.69 30.08 -20.68
CA GLU A 214 -1.95 29.79 -19.98
C GLU A 214 -2.26 28.28 -20.00
N ILE A 215 -2.18 27.64 -21.18
CA ILE A 215 -2.36 26.19 -21.35
C ILE A 215 -1.39 25.40 -20.47
N THR A 216 -0.11 25.78 -20.49
CA THR A 216 0.93 25.13 -19.67
C THR A 216 0.62 25.25 -18.17
N GLY A 217 0.14 26.42 -17.74
CA GLY A 217 -0.28 26.65 -16.37
C GLY A 217 -1.46 25.76 -15.95
N LEU A 218 -2.49 25.69 -16.79
CA LEU A 218 -3.67 24.85 -16.56
C LEU A 218 -3.34 23.36 -16.52
N GLN A 219 -2.43 22.90 -17.39
CA GLN A 219 -1.94 21.51 -17.37
C GLN A 219 -1.18 21.19 -16.07
N GLY A 220 -0.39 22.14 -15.57
CA GLY A 220 0.27 22.01 -14.27
C GLY A 220 -0.73 21.89 -13.12
N GLU A 221 -1.77 22.73 -13.12
CA GLU A 221 -2.85 22.66 -12.13
C GLU A 221 -3.56 21.30 -12.18
N LEU A 222 -3.93 20.81 -13.37
CA LEU A 222 -4.54 19.49 -13.55
C LEU A 222 -3.65 18.36 -13.00
N SER A 223 -2.34 18.39 -13.26
CA SER A 223 -1.42 17.39 -12.73
C SER A 223 -1.37 17.39 -11.20
N THR A 224 -1.41 18.56 -10.56
CA THR A 224 -1.43 18.63 -9.09
C THR A 224 -2.73 18.08 -8.51
N ILE A 225 -3.87 18.34 -9.16
CA ILE A 225 -5.15 17.82 -8.70
C ILE A 225 -5.21 16.29 -8.87
N ASP A 226 -4.68 15.77 -9.98
CA ASP A 226 -4.64 14.33 -10.24
C ASP A 226 -3.79 13.57 -9.21
N GLU A 227 -2.65 14.14 -8.81
CA GLU A 227 -1.82 13.59 -7.72
C GLU A 227 -2.58 13.52 -6.39
N LEU A 228 -3.34 14.57 -6.04
CA LEU A 228 -4.16 14.59 -4.82
C LEU A 228 -5.27 13.52 -4.86
N VAL A 229 -5.93 13.35 -6.01
CA VAL A 229 -6.94 12.31 -6.18
C VAL A 229 -6.31 10.92 -6.05
N SER A 230 -5.16 10.68 -6.67
CA SER A 230 -4.46 9.39 -6.60
C SER A 230 -4.03 9.02 -5.17
N ILE A 231 -3.52 9.99 -4.40
CA ILE A 231 -3.18 9.78 -2.98
C ILE A 231 -4.42 9.36 -2.20
N TYR A 232 -5.56 9.99 -2.46
CA TYR A 232 -6.81 9.66 -1.78
C TYR A 232 -7.30 8.24 -2.13
N GLU A 233 -7.23 7.85 -3.40
CA GLU A 233 -7.61 6.51 -3.85
C GLU A 233 -6.70 5.41 -3.26
N ASP A 234 -5.39 5.66 -3.17
CA ASP A 234 -4.44 4.73 -2.52
C ASP A 234 -4.77 4.55 -1.03
N LEU A 235 -5.07 5.64 -0.31
CA LEU A 235 -5.49 5.59 1.09
C LEU A 235 -6.77 4.78 1.27
N GLN A 236 -7.76 4.92 0.39
CA GLN A 236 -8.97 4.10 0.43
C GLN A 236 -8.67 2.62 0.16
N SER A 237 -7.84 2.31 -0.84
CA SER A 237 -7.50 0.92 -1.18
C SER A 237 -6.77 0.20 -0.05
N LYS A 238 -5.90 0.91 0.67
CA LYS A 238 -5.18 0.39 1.84
C LYS A 238 -6.08 0.26 3.05
N GLY A 239 -7.02 1.18 3.25
CA GLY A 239 -8.01 1.10 4.32
C GLY A 239 -8.98 -0.07 4.17
N ALA A 240 -9.26 -0.51 2.94
CA ALA A 240 -10.19 -1.62 2.66
C ALA A 240 -9.60 -3.04 2.87
N ASN A 241 -8.29 -3.17 3.10
CA ASN A 241 -7.59 -4.46 3.24
C ASN A 241 -7.22 -4.82 4.70
N TRP A 242 -7.84 -4.17 5.69
CA TRP A 242 -7.67 -4.48 7.12
C TRP A 242 -8.90 -5.16 7.71
#